data_AF-A0A8T3NR84-F1
#
_entry.id   AF-A0A8T3NR84-F1
#
_cell.length_a   1.000
_cell.length_b   1.000
_cell.length_c   1.000
_cell.angle_alpha   90.00
_cell.angle_beta   90.00
_cell.angle_gamma   90.00
#
_symmetry.space_group_name_H-M   'P 1'
#
loop_
_entity.id
_entity.type
_entity.pdbx_description
1 polymer ?
#
loop_
_entity_poly.entity_id
_entity_poly.type
_entity_poly.pdbx_seq_one_letter_code
_entity_poly.pdbx_strand_id
1 'polypeptide(L)'
;MTRAPRRGPLALVGGEEFLAGNEPQDEVLIRAARTLGSGRQAFVIASAAARQDPDRAVATATAWFADLGLSIAELPVRTRRAALSAATAATAARGSLFYLCGGDPGLVVKTLIDTPVWTAITA
;
A
#
# COMPACT_ATOMS: atom_id res chain seq x y z
N MET A 1 22.77 -22.74 5.65
CA MET A 1 22.67 -21.64 4.65
C MET A 1 21.48 -20.78 5.03
N THR A 2 21.72 -19.61 5.62
CA THR A 2 20.66 -18.65 6.00
C THR A 2 20.13 -18.00 4.73
N ARG A 3 18.90 -18.32 4.34
CA ARG A 3 18.25 -17.69 3.19
C ARG A 3 18.19 -16.18 3.46
N ALA A 4 18.80 -15.36 2.61
CA ALA A 4 18.66 -13.91 2.68
C ALA A 4 17.15 -13.54 2.78
N PRO A 5 16.76 -12.52 3.56
CA PRO A 5 15.37 -12.11 3.62
C PRO A 5 14.92 -11.77 2.18
N ARG A 6 13.93 -12.51 1.69
CA ARG A 6 13.40 -12.30 0.34
C ARG A 6 12.68 -10.96 0.34
N ARG A 7 13.30 -9.94 -0.27
CA ARG A 7 12.61 -8.69 -0.61
C ARG A 7 11.42 -9.02 -1.52
N GLY A 8 10.28 -8.40 -1.24
CA GLY A 8 9.10 -8.52 -2.10
C GLY A 8 9.29 -7.82 -3.45
N PRO A 9 8.44 -8.10 -4.44
CA PRO A 9 8.44 -7.35 -5.69
C PRO A 9 8.08 -5.88 -5.45
N LEU A 10 8.66 -5.00 -6.26
CA LEU A 10 8.29 -3.58 -6.35
C LEU A 10 7.73 -3.32 -7.75
N ALA A 11 6.49 -2.84 -7.83
CA ALA A 11 5.89 -2.41 -9.08
C ALA A 11 5.91 -0.89 -9.16
N LEU A 12 6.27 -0.37 -10.34
CA LEU A 12 6.18 1.05 -10.68
C LEU A 12 5.08 1.18 -11.74
N VAL A 13 3.89 1.62 -11.33
CA VAL A 13 2.73 1.78 -12.21
C VAL A 13 2.71 3.21 -12.74
N GLY A 14 2.57 3.36 -14.06
CA GLY A 14 2.71 4.65 -14.75
C GLY A 14 1.53 5.63 -14.61
N GLY A 15 0.49 5.24 -13.86
CA GLY A 15 -0.80 5.93 -13.77
C GLY A 15 -1.93 5.08 -14.38
N GLU A 16 -3.16 5.62 -14.34
CA GLU A 16 -4.37 4.91 -14.78
C GLU A 16 -4.54 3.55 -14.05
N GLU A 17 -4.20 3.54 -12.76
CA GLU A 17 -4.34 2.35 -11.91
C GLU A 17 -5.80 1.92 -11.73
N PHE A 18 -6.00 0.64 -11.38
CA PHE A 18 -7.31 0.05 -11.09
C PHE A 18 -8.28 0.00 -12.27
N LEU A 19 -7.73 0.03 -13.48
CA LEU A 19 -8.45 -0.18 -14.74
C LEU A 19 -8.08 -1.50 -15.42
N ALA A 20 -8.96 -1.97 -16.29
CA ALA A 20 -8.72 -3.15 -17.13
C ALA A 20 -7.39 -3.04 -17.88
N GLY A 21 -6.61 -4.11 -17.89
CA GLY A 21 -5.23 -4.14 -18.37
C GLY A 21 -4.18 -4.06 -17.26
N ASN A 22 -4.56 -3.68 -16.04
CA ASN A 22 -3.63 -3.65 -14.89
C ASN A 22 -3.50 -5.00 -14.15
N GLU A 23 -4.33 -5.98 -14.49
CA GLU A 23 -4.37 -7.29 -13.82
C GLU A 23 -3.00 -7.99 -13.83
N PRO A 24 -2.23 -8.05 -14.94
CA PRO A 24 -0.99 -8.81 -14.98
C PRO A 24 0.04 -8.37 -13.93
N GLN A 25 0.22 -7.06 -13.71
CA GLN A 25 1.14 -6.57 -12.69
C GLN A 25 0.58 -6.72 -11.27
N ASP A 26 -0.72 -6.48 -11.06
CA ASP A 26 -1.32 -6.55 -9.74
C ASP A 26 -1.42 -8.00 -9.24
N GLU A 27 -1.62 -8.96 -10.14
CA GLU A 27 -1.53 -10.37 -9.82
C GLU A 27 -0.14 -10.81 -9.32
N VAL A 28 0.95 -10.20 -9.83
CA VAL A 28 2.30 -10.48 -9.31
C VAL A 28 2.39 -10.05 -7.84
N LEU A 29 1.85 -8.89 -7.52
CA LEU A 29 1.82 -8.36 -6.15
C LEU A 29 0.94 -9.22 -5.24
N ILE A 30 -0.25 -9.63 -5.70
CA ILE A 30 -1.18 -10.50 -4.97
C ILE A 30 -0.53 -11.86 -4.67
N ARG A 31 0.11 -12.49 -5.66
CA ARG A 31 0.81 -13.77 -5.47
C ARG A 31 1.91 -13.63 -4.41
N ALA A 32 2.69 -12.56 -4.47
CA ALA A 32 3.74 -12.29 -3.47
C ALA A 32 3.16 -12.10 -2.06
N ALA A 33 2.12 -11.29 -1.92
CA ALA A 33 1.45 -11.04 -0.64
C ALA A 33 0.94 -12.35 0.00
N ARG A 34 0.34 -13.25 -0.81
CA ARG A 34 -0.16 -14.56 -0.35
C ARG A 34 0.94 -15.47 0.18
N THR A 35 2.19 -15.34 -0.29
CA THR A 35 3.31 -16.14 0.25
C THR A 35 3.64 -15.84 1.72
N LEU A 36 3.17 -14.69 2.24
CA LEU A 36 3.38 -14.29 3.63
C LEU A 36 2.33 -14.85 4.60
N GLY A 37 1.35 -15.62 4.08
CA GLY A 37 0.28 -16.26 4.86
C GLY A 37 -0.94 -15.36 5.09
N SER A 38 -2.05 -15.97 5.50
CA SER A 38 -3.36 -15.31 5.69
C SER A 38 -3.45 -14.39 6.90
N GLY A 39 -2.45 -14.36 7.78
CA GLY A 39 -2.42 -13.51 8.97
C GLY A 39 -1.97 -12.07 8.72
N ARG A 40 -1.63 -11.71 7.48
CA ARG A 40 -1.11 -10.38 7.11
C ARG A 40 -2.08 -9.63 6.20
N GLN A 41 -2.34 -8.37 6.54
CA GLN A 41 -3.27 -7.52 5.83
C GLN A 41 -2.59 -6.81 4.65
N ALA A 42 -3.25 -6.73 3.50
CA ALA A 42 -2.83 -5.84 2.41
C ALA A 42 -3.37 -4.44 2.67
N PHE A 43 -2.58 -3.41 2.33
CA PHE A 43 -2.93 -2.02 2.57
C PHE A 43 -2.91 -1.14 1.32
N VAL A 44 -3.90 -0.28 1.21
CA VAL A 44 -3.90 0.87 0.30
C VAL A 44 -3.61 2.15 1.08
N ILE A 45 -2.86 3.07 0.48
CA ILE A 45 -2.42 4.33 1.08
C ILE A 45 -2.81 5.48 0.13
N ALA A 46 -3.79 6.28 0.53
CA ALA A 46 -4.32 7.39 -0.25
C ALA A 46 -3.69 8.75 0.12
N SER A 47 -2.42 8.78 0.55
CA SER A 47 -1.74 10.02 0.93
C SER A 47 -1.62 11.03 -0.22
N ALA A 48 -1.46 10.57 -1.46
CA ALA A 48 -1.36 11.42 -2.64
C ALA A 48 -2.68 12.16 -2.94
N ALA A 49 -3.81 11.48 -2.71
CA ALA A 49 -5.16 12.01 -2.90
C ALA A 49 -5.73 12.73 -1.68
N ALA A 50 -4.95 12.92 -0.60
CA ALA A 50 -5.47 13.42 0.68
C ALA A 50 -6.11 14.82 0.64
N ARG A 51 -5.84 15.62 -0.41
CA ARG A 51 -6.46 16.93 -0.66
C ARG A 51 -7.50 16.92 -1.79
N GLN A 52 -7.78 15.75 -2.34
CA GLN A 52 -8.70 15.52 -3.44
C GLN A 52 -9.86 14.68 -2.91
N ASP A 53 -9.98 13.43 -3.35
CA ASP A 53 -10.99 12.48 -2.89
C ASP A 53 -10.31 11.16 -2.45
N PRO A 54 -9.69 11.15 -1.26
CA PRO A 54 -8.97 9.97 -0.78
C PRO A 54 -9.90 8.80 -0.48
N ASP A 55 -11.16 9.07 -0.10
CA ASP A 55 -12.15 8.02 0.16
C ASP A 55 -12.53 7.30 -1.13
N ARG A 56 -12.70 8.02 -2.24
CA ARG A 56 -12.87 7.40 -3.55
C ARG A 56 -11.66 6.57 -3.96
N ALA A 57 -10.45 7.07 -3.78
CA ALA A 57 -9.23 6.33 -4.12
C ALA A 57 -9.14 4.99 -3.36
N VAL A 58 -9.47 5.01 -2.06
CA VAL A 58 -9.56 3.79 -1.23
C VAL A 58 -10.66 2.86 -1.73
N ALA A 59 -11.86 3.38 -2.02
CA ALA A 59 -12.98 2.59 -2.48
C ALA A 59 -12.67 1.90 -3.83
N THR A 60 -12.09 2.62 -4.78
CA THR A 60 -11.67 2.07 -6.09
C THR A 60 -10.64 0.96 -5.91
N ALA A 61 -9.58 1.19 -5.13
CA ALA A 61 -8.57 0.17 -4.86
C ALA A 61 -9.16 -1.06 -4.16
N THR A 62 -10.08 -0.85 -3.21
CA THR A 62 -10.74 -1.93 -2.48
C THR A 62 -11.57 -2.80 -3.40
N ALA A 63 -12.37 -2.20 -4.28
CA ALA A 63 -13.16 -2.92 -5.26
C ALA A 63 -12.26 -3.69 -6.25
N TRP A 64 -11.25 -3.03 -6.81
CA TRP A 64 -10.31 -3.63 -7.76
C TRP A 64 -9.61 -4.87 -7.19
N PHE A 65 -9.01 -4.76 -6.02
CA PHE A 65 -8.32 -5.91 -5.41
C PHE A 65 -9.30 -7.00 -4.96
N ALA A 66 -10.52 -6.65 -4.55
CA ALA A 66 -11.55 -7.62 -4.22
C ALA A 66 -11.94 -8.48 -5.44
N ASP A 67 -12.08 -7.87 -6.63
CA ASP A 67 -12.35 -8.57 -7.89
C ASP A 67 -11.19 -9.52 -8.27
N LEU A 68 -9.95 -9.19 -7.88
CA LEU A 68 -8.78 -10.05 -8.04
C LEU A 68 -8.58 -11.07 -6.89
N GLY A 69 -9.53 -11.12 -5.94
CA GLY A 69 -9.53 -12.05 -4.81
C GLY A 69 -8.54 -11.72 -3.70
N LEU A 70 -8.16 -10.46 -3.53
CA LEU A 70 -7.37 -9.97 -2.40
C LEU A 70 -8.17 -8.92 -1.60
N SER A 71 -8.40 -9.16 -0.31
CA SER A 71 -8.91 -8.11 0.56
C SER A 71 -7.78 -7.13 0.90
N ILE A 72 -8.00 -5.85 0.59
CA ILE A 72 -7.14 -4.73 0.95
C ILE A 72 -7.92 -3.78 1.87
N ALA A 73 -7.23 -3.18 2.85
CA ALA A 73 -7.80 -2.17 3.73
C ALA A 73 -7.02 -0.87 3.64
N GLU A 74 -7.61 0.26 4.01
CA GLU A 74 -6.83 1.48 4.12
C GLU A 74 -5.84 1.41 5.29
N LEU A 75 -4.58 1.78 5.04
CA LEU A 75 -3.67 2.23 6.09
C LEU A 75 -3.86 3.75 6.24
N PRO A 76 -4.44 4.25 7.36
CA PRO A 76 -4.97 5.61 7.45
C PRO A 76 -3.87 6.67 7.63
N VAL A 77 -3.08 6.90 6.59
CA VAL A 77 -1.87 7.74 6.60
C VAL A 77 -2.07 8.95 5.66
N ARG A 78 -3.19 9.64 5.82
CA ARG A 78 -3.51 10.83 5.02
C ARG A 78 -2.80 12.11 5.50
N THR A 79 -2.16 12.05 6.67
CA THR A 79 -1.47 13.20 7.29
C THR A 79 -0.15 12.77 7.90
N ARG A 80 0.81 13.71 7.99
CA ARG A 80 2.10 13.46 8.64
C ARG A 80 1.95 13.05 10.11
N ARG A 81 0.98 13.61 10.83
CA ARG A 81 0.67 13.19 12.22
C ARG A 81 0.29 11.71 12.29
N ALA A 82 -0.51 11.22 11.35
CA ALA A 82 -0.86 9.80 11.29
C ALA A 82 0.34 8.93 10.90
N ALA A 83 1.23 9.41 10.03
CA ALA A 83 2.47 8.73 9.68
C ALA A 83 3.47 8.63 10.85
N LEU A 84 3.42 9.59 11.79
CA LEU A 84 4.24 9.60 13.01
C LEU A 84 3.67 8.74 14.15
N SER A 85 2.47 8.18 14.00
CA SER A 85 1.84 7.35 15.02
C SER A 85 2.51 5.98 15.16
N ALA A 86 2.95 5.65 16.37
CA ALA A 86 3.49 4.34 16.70
C ALA A 86 2.47 3.21 16.47
N ALA A 87 1.18 3.47 16.73
CA ALA A 87 0.11 2.50 16.49
C ALA A 87 -0.07 2.22 14.99
N THR A 88 0.01 3.26 14.16
CA THR A 88 -0.08 3.11 12.70
C THR A 88 1.15 2.38 12.15
N ALA A 89 2.33 2.66 12.68
CA ALA A 89 3.56 1.94 12.32
C ALA A 89 3.51 0.46 12.72
N ALA A 90 2.97 0.13 13.90
CA ALA A 90 2.77 -1.25 14.32
C ALA A 90 1.78 -2.00 13.42
N THR A 91 0.74 -1.32 12.92
CA THR A 91 -0.18 -1.86 11.91
C THR A 91 0.53 -2.07 10.58
N ALA A 92 1.30 -1.09 10.11
CA ALA A 92 2.09 -1.20 8.88
C ALA A 92 3.08 -2.38 8.95
N ALA A 93 3.77 -2.61 10.07
CA ALA A 93 4.72 -3.71 10.21
C ALA A 93 4.11 -5.12 9.99
N ARG A 94 2.78 -5.25 10.09
CA ARG A 94 2.03 -6.49 9.84
C ARG A 94 1.50 -6.61 8.41
N GLY A 95 1.84 -5.66 7.54
CA GLY A 95 1.39 -5.64 6.15
C GLY A 95 1.98 -6.77 5.30
N SER A 96 1.25 -7.15 4.24
CA SER A 96 1.70 -8.08 3.20
C SER A 96 1.89 -7.42 1.82
N LEU A 97 1.21 -6.30 1.59
CA LEU A 97 1.26 -5.48 0.38
C LEU A 97 0.95 -4.03 0.77
N PHE A 98 1.62 -3.08 0.13
CA PHE A 98 1.29 -1.65 0.23
C PHE A 98 1.14 -1.08 -1.17
N TYR A 99 -0.02 -0.47 -1.44
CA TYR A 99 -0.30 0.21 -2.69
C TYR A 99 -0.46 1.71 -2.44
N LEU A 100 0.35 2.54 -3.08
CA LEU A 100 0.24 4.00 -3.01
C LEU A 100 -0.65 4.46 -4.17
N CYS A 101 -1.82 5.02 -3.88
CA CYS A 101 -2.68 5.59 -4.92
C CYS A 101 -2.04 6.82 -5.56
N GLY A 102 -2.41 7.10 -6.81
CA GLY A 102 -2.10 8.33 -7.52
C GLY A 102 -2.72 9.58 -6.89
N GLY A 103 -2.24 10.74 -7.32
CA GLY A 103 -2.58 12.06 -6.78
C GLY A 103 -1.36 12.98 -6.82
N ASP A 104 -1.12 13.75 -5.74
CA ASP A 104 0.07 14.59 -5.59
C ASP A 104 1.26 13.78 -5.02
N PRO A 105 2.29 13.44 -5.82
CA PRO A 105 3.46 12.72 -5.33
C PRO A 105 4.27 13.52 -4.30
N GLY A 106 4.25 14.86 -4.38
CA GLY A 106 4.88 15.72 -3.39
C GLY A 106 4.20 15.62 -2.02
N LEU A 107 2.89 15.37 -1.98
CA LEU A 107 2.15 15.14 -0.75
C LEU A 107 2.50 13.79 -0.11
N VAL A 108 2.74 12.75 -0.92
CA VAL A 108 3.22 11.44 -0.43
C VAL A 108 4.55 11.62 0.30
N VAL A 109 5.53 12.26 -0.35
CA VAL A 109 6.85 12.50 0.24
C VAL A 109 6.73 13.31 1.54
N LYS A 110 6.03 14.45 1.51
CA LYS A 110 5.81 15.28 2.72
C LYS A 110 5.17 14.51 3.87
N THR A 111 4.30 13.55 3.56
CA THR A 111 3.57 12.76 4.55
C THR A 111 4.41 11.64 5.14
N LEU A 112 5.14 10.88 4.31
CA LEU A 112 5.77 9.62 4.70
C LEU A 112 7.27 9.73 5.02
N ILE A 113 8.00 10.67 4.42
CA ILE A 113 9.46 10.72 4.59
C ILE A 113 9.84 10.91 6.07
N ASP A 114 10.83 10.15 6.51
CA ASP A 114 11.34 10.14 7.88
C ASP A 114 10.26 9.92 8.94
N THR A 115 9.36 8.96 8.68
CA THR A 115 8.31 8.57 9.63
C THR A 115 8.43 7.10 10.02
N PRO A 116 8.02 6.73 11.26
CA PRO A 116 7.97 5.33 11.70
C PRO A 116 7.12 4.44 10.79
N VAL A 117 6.03 4.97 10.21
CA VAL A 117 5.21 4.23 9.24
C VAL A 117 6.01 3.90 7.98
N TRP A 118 6.76 4.86 7.42
CA TRP A 118 7.60 4.58 6.25
C TRP A 118 8.69 3.56 6.57
N THR A 119 9.35 3.70 7.72
CA THR A 119 10.33 2.70 8.19
C THR A 119 9.73 1.30 8.27
N ALA A 120 8.50 1.18 8.78
CA ALA A 120 7.80 -0.11 8.87
C ALA A 120 7.41 -0.69 7.49
N ILE A 121 7.08 0.15 6.51
CA ILE A 121 6.76 -0.28 5.14
C ILE A 121 8.00 -0.83 4.42
N THR A 122 9.17 -0.23 4.65
CA THR A 122 10.41 -0.55 3.91
C THR A 122 11.34 -1.57 4.57
N ALA A 123 11.00 -2.04 5.79
CA ALA A 123 11.80 -2.99 6.56
C ALA A 123 11.80 -4.40 5.93
#